data_AF-A0A3A9AY95-F1
#
_entry.id   AF-A0A3A9AY95-F1
#
_cell.length_a   1.000
_cell.length_b   1.000
_cell.length_c   1.000
_cell.angle_alpha   90.00
_cell.angle_beta   90.00
_cell.angle_gamma   90.00
#
_symmetry.space_group_name_H-M   'P 1'
#
loop_
_entity.id
_entity.type
_entity.pdbx_description
1 polymer ?
#
loop_
_entity_poly.entity_id
_entity_poly.type
_entity_poly.pdbx_seq_one_letter_code
_entity_poly.pdbx_strand_id
1 'polypeptide(L)'
;MELLFKMNLNNAVERVLHVPGNYSGGILEMTLVTDCALPLDYVRNTAADVAACLRSHSEVFRNVRLNLLYWKSNSDMENRVIPISFLQTSGCFEDYVVTGEEKSLDALTAKLKLFHARSKLILVLADEALLVRDKDEVQKNMKPFLGKKSLFLCRNDLEMKWRRGTELGMV
;
A
#
# COMPACT_ATOMS: atom_id res chain seq x y z
N MET A 1 -14.37 15.34 3.39
CA MET A 1 -13.80 13.99 3.29
C MET A 1 -12.43 14.03 2.61
N GLU A 2 -12.33 14.65 1.42
CA GLU A 2 -11.08 14.77 0.64
C GLU A 2 -9.91 15.45 1.40
N LEU A 3 -10.18 16.55 2.12
CA LEU A 3 -9.12 17.29 2.85
C LEU A 3 -8.48 16.45 3.98
N LEU A 4 -9.28 15.72 4.76
CA LEU A 4 -8.80 14.88 5.86
C LEU A 4 -7.95 13.72 5.31
N PHE A 5 -8.45 13.04 4.28
CA PHE A 5 -7.71 11.99 3.59
C PHE A 5 -6.35 12.51 3.08
N LYS A 6 -6.35 13.64 2.38
CA LYS A 6 -5.14 14.26 1.82
C LYS A 6 -4.12 14.57 2.92
N MET A 7 -4.57 15.22 4.01
CA MET A 7 -3.71 15.58 5.14
C MET A 7 -3.12 14.33 5.82
N ASN A 8 -3.94 13.31 6.07
CA ASN A 8 -3.50 12.08 6.73
C ASN A 8 -2.51 11.28 5.87
N LEU A 9 -2.76 11.18 4.55
CA LEU A 9 -1.85 10.53 3.62
C LEU A 9 -0.52 11.28 3.54
N ASN A 10 -0.53 12.60 3.35
CA ASN A 10 0.70 13.40 3.28
C ASN A 10 1.53 13.27 4.56
N ASN A 11 0.90 13.44 5.73
CA ASN A 11 1.58 13.30 7.01
C ASN A 11 2.18 11.90 7.20
N ALA A 12 1.50 10.85 6.74
CA ALA A 12 2.00 9.49 6.83
C ALA A 12 3.17 9.21 5.87
N VAL A 13 3.09 9.73 4.65
CA VAL A 13 4.13 9.58 3.62
C VAL A 13 5.40 10.33 4.01
N GLU A 14 5.29 11.55 4.51
CA GLU A 14 6.42 12.32 5.02
C GLU A 14 7.19 11.55 6.10
N ARG A 15 6.47 10.93 7.03
CA ARG A 15 7.08 10.08 8.07
C ARG A 15 7.86 8.89 7.48
N VAL A 16 7.48 8.39 6.31
CA VAL A 16 8.18 7.28 5.61
C VAL A 16 9.37 7.79 4.81
N LEU A 17 9.21 8.89 4.07
CA LEU A 17 10.25 9.45 3.21
C LEU A 17 11.44 10.00 4.02
N HIS A 18 11.19 10.54 5.21
CA HIS A 18 12.23 11.11 6.08
C HIS A 18 12.92 10.12 7.03
N VAL A 19 12.63 8.82 6.94
CA VAL A 19 13.33 7.81 7.76
C VAL A 19 14.81 7.74 7.37
N PRO A 20 15.75 7.81 8.34
CA PRO A 20 17.19 7.63 8.07
C PRO A 20 17.46 6.30 7.35
N GLY A 21 18.23 6.37 6.27
CA GLY A 21 18.54 5.20 5.42
C GLY A 21 17.50 4.89 4.35
N ASN A 22 16.47 5.72 4.16
CA ASN A 22 15.64 5.62 2.97
C ASN A 22 16.44 6.07 1.73
N TYR A 23 16.25 5.37 0.60
CA TYR A 23 17.05 5.57 -0.61
C TYR A 23 16.79 6.97 -1.20
N SER A 24 17.83 7.76 -1.50
CA SER A 24 17.70 9.13 -2.04
C SER A 24 18.05 9.27 -3.53
N GLY A 25 18.65 8.24 -4.14
CA GLY A 25 18.98 8.23 -5.57
C GLY A 25 17.91 7.56 -6.46
N GLY A 26 18.21 7.47 -7.76
CA GLY A 26 17.58 6.59 -8.75
C GLY A 26 16.10 6.83 -9.06
N ILE A 27 15.54 5.96 -9.92
CA ILE A 27 14.09 5.90 -10.17
C ILE A 27 13.42 5.45 -8.87
N LEU A 28 12.48 6.25 -8.36
CA LEU A 28 11.72 5.88 -7.17
C LEU A 28 10.80 4.71 -7.54
N GLU A 29 10.90 3.62 -6.80
CA GLU A 29 9.93 2.52 -6.85
C GLU A 29 9.00 2.63 -5.65
N MET A 30 7.70 2.48 -5.89
CA MET A 30 6.70 2.36 -4.84
C MET A 30 5.80 1.15 -5.10
N THR A 31 5.01 0.77 -4.10
CA THR A 31 4.01 -0.29 -4.24
C THR A 31 2.67 0.18 -3.71
N LEU A 32 1.61 -0.07 -4.46
CA LEU A 32 0.23 -0.02 -4.00
C LEU A 32 -0.31 -1.45 -4.01
N VAL A 33 -0.61 -1.96 -2.82
CA VAL A 33 -1.28 -3.24 -2.65
C VAL A 33 -2.77 -2.96 -2.57
N THR A 34 -3.56 -3.69 -3.35
CA THR A 34 -5.02 -3.67 -3.26
C THR A 34 -5.51 -5.04 -2.83
N ASP A 35 -6.11 -5.09 -1.66
CA ASP A 35 -6.85 -6.24 -1.18
C ASP A 35 -8.05 -6.50 -2.12
N CYS A 36 -8.06 -7.66 -2.80
CA CYS A 36 -9.11 -8.01 -3.75
C CYS A 36 -10.47 -8.36 -3.11
N ALA A 37 -10.61 -8.31 -1.78
CA ALA A 37 -11.92 -8.39 -1.12
C ALA A 37 -12.64 -7.03 -1.15
N LEU A 38 -11.89 -5.94 -1.40
CA LEU A 38 -12.47 -4.60 -1.50
C LEU A 38 -13.36 -4.45 -2.74
N PRO A 39 -14.48 -3.72 -2.64
CA PRO A 39 -15.28 -3.37 -3.82
C PRO A 39 -14.47 -2.55 -4.83
N LEU A 40 -14.69 -2.83 -6.11
CA LEU A 40 -13.97 -2.18 -7.21
C LEU A 40 -14.07 -0.65 -7.15
N ASP A 41 -15.27 -0.10 -6.92
CA ASP A 41 -15.47 1.36 -6.86
C ASP A 41 -14.67 2.01 -5.73
N TYR A 42 -14.55 1.33 -4.58
CA TYR A 42 -13.72 1.81 -3.47
C TYR A 42 -12.25 1.86 -3.87
N VAL A 43 -11.74 0.79 -4.49
CA VAL A 43 -10.35 0.72 -4.96
C VAL A 43 -10.07 1.78 -6.01
N ARG A 44 -10.94 1.93 -7.01
CA ARG A 44 -10.78 2.93 -8.09
C ARG A 44 -10.71 4.34 -7.54
N ASN A 45 -11.68 4.73 -6.72
CA ASN A 45 -11.76 6.07 -6.16
C ASN A 45 -10.58 6.34 -5.22
N THR A 46 -10.29 5.42 -4.30
CA THR A 46 -9.20 5.60 -3.33
C THR A 46 -7.83 5.62 -3.99
N ALA A 47 -7.57 4.74 -4.96
CA ALA A 47 -6.30 4.73 -5.70
C ALA A 47 -6.12 6.01 -6.54
N ALA A 48 -7.20 6.52 -7.14
CA ALA A 48 -7.17 7.78 -7.86
C ALA A 48 -6.87 8.97 -6.93
N ASP A 49 -7.48 8.99 -5.74
CA ASP A 49 -7.23 10.02 -4.71
C ASP A 49 -5.79 9.95 -4.17
N VAL A 50 -5.27 8.75 -3.92
CA VAL A 50 -3.85 8.53 -3.57
C VAL A 50 -2.96 9.13 -4.66
N ALA A 51 -3.19 8.79 -5.93
CA ALA A 51 -2.37 9.28 -7.04
C ALA A 51 -2.42 10.81 -7.16
N ALA A 52 -3.61 11.41 -7.06
CA ALA A 52 -3.78 12.86 -7.09
C ALA A 52 -3.02 13.54 -5.95
N CYS A 53 -3.20 13.02 -4.72
CA CYS A 53 -2.58 13.53 -3.52
C CYS A 53 -1.05 13.50 -3.62
N LEU A 54 -0.46 12.34 -3.89
CA LEU A 54 1.00 12.16 -3.92
C LEU A 54 1.68 13.01 -5.00
N ARG A 55 1.12 13.05 -6.21
CA ARG A 55 1.68 13.86 -7.30
C ARG A 55 1.60 15.36 -7.03
N SER A 56 0.58 15.81 -6.30
CA SER A 56 0.45 17.21 -5.88
C SER A 56 1.41 17.55 -4.75
N HIS A 57 1.77 16.56 -3.93
CA HIS A 57 2.63 16.72 -2.76
C HIS A 57 4.12 16.83 -3.12
N SER A 58 4.60 16.02 -4.08
CA SER A 58 6.01 16.06 -4.49
C SER A 58 6.22 15.63 -5.95
N GLU A 59 7.16 16.29 -6.63
CA GLU A 59 7.52 15.95 -8.01
C GLU A 59 8.09 14.53 -8.14
N VAL A 60 8.66 14.01 -7.05
CA VAL A 60 9.24 12.67 -7.00
C VAL A 60 8.19 11.60 -7.35
N PHE A 61 6.93 11.81 -6.98
CA PHE A 61 5.84 10.90 -7.31
C PHE A 61 5.37 11.01 -8.76
N ARG A 62 5.73 12.05 -9.51
CA ARG A 62 5.31 12.17 -10.93
C ARG A 62 6.05 11.18 -11.84
N ASN A 63 7.27 10.82 -11.47
CA ASN A 63 8.14 9.91 -12.23
C ASN A 63 8.38 8.57 -11.51
N VAL A 64 7.50 8.21 -10.57
CA VAL A 64 7.62 6.97 -9.80
C VAL A 64 7.24 5.75 -10.64
N ARG A 65 8.01 4.68 -10.50
CA ARG A 65 7.62 3.35 -10.96
C ARG A 65 6.71 2.72 -9.90
N LEU A 66 5.42 2.62 -10.22
CA LEU A 66 4.43 2.02 -9.33
C LEU A 66 4.30 0.52 -9.61
N ASN A 67 4.52 -0.28 -8.58
CA ASN A 67 4.08 -1.68 -8.53
C ASN A 67 2.66 -1.73 -7.99
N LEU A 68 1.69 -2.10 -8.82
CA LEU A 68 0.32 -2.39 -8.41
C LEU A 68 0.21 -3.89 -8.12
N LEU A 69 0.06 -4.24 -6.84
CA LEU A 69 -0.02 -5.62 -6.38
C LEU A 69 -1.46 -5.96 -6.00
N TYR A 70 -2.05 -6.92 -6.71
CA TYR A 70 -3.35 -7.48 -6.37
C TYR A 70 -3.19 -8.60 -5.36
N TRP A 71 -3.81 -8.45 -4.18
CA TRP A 71 -3.78 -9.43 -3.12
C TRP A 71 -5.08 -10.25 -3.14
N LYS A 72 -5.07 -11.30 -3.97
CA LYS A 72 -6.21 -12.19 -4.22
C LYS A 72 -6.30 -13.26 -3.13
N SER A 73 -5.19 -13.94 -2.87
CA SER A 73 -5.09 -14.96 -1.82
C SER A 73 -3.66 -15.08 -1.28
N ASN A 74 -3.42 -16.03 -0.38
CA ASN A 74 -2.07 -16.30 0.13
C ASN A 74 -1.12 -16.87 -0.94
N SER A 75 -1.64 -17.60 -1.92
CA SER A 75 -0.85 -18.20 -3.00
C SER A 75 -0.89 -17.38 -4.30
N ASP A 76 -1.91 -16.54 -4.49
CA ASP A 76 -2.05 -15.69 -5.67
C ASP A 76 -1.94 -14.21 -5.32
N MET A 77 -0.79 -13.63 -5.68
CA MET A 77 -0.53 -12.19 -5.62
C MET A 77 0.08 -11.75 -6.94
N GLU A 78 -0.68 -10.95 -7.70
CA GLU A 78 -0.32 -10.55 -9.06
C GLU A 78 0.25 -9.12 -9.06
N ASN A 79 1.45 -8.96 -9.61
CA ASN A 79 2.11 -7.66 -9.67
C ASN A 79 2.12 -7.10 -11.11
N ARG A 80 1.73 -5.84 -11.25
CA ARG A 80 1.83 -5.07 -12.50
C ARG A 80 2.63 -3.81 -12.28
N VAL A 81 3.50 -3.46 -13.21
CA VAL A 81 4.27 -2.22 -13.17
C VAL A 81 3.58 -1.20 -14.07
N ILE A 82 3.13 -0.10 -13.49
CA ILE A 82 2.41 0.96 -14.21
C ILE A 82 2.93 2.34 -13.80
N PRO A 83 2.72 3.39 -14.62
CA PRO A 83 2.85 4.77 -14.15
C PRO A 83 1.79 5.08 -13.09
N ILE A 84 2.11 5.87 -12.06
CA ILE A 84 1.12 6.23 -11.03
C ILE A 84 -0.11 6.97 -11.61
N SER A 85 0.04 7.70 -12.71
CA SER A 85 -1.05 8.41 -13.38
C SER A 85 -2.12 7.45 -13.92
N PHE A 86 -1.77 6.19 -14.19
CA PHE A 86 -2.73 5.20 -14.67
C PHE A 86 -3.78 4.87 -13.62
N LEU A 87 -3.50 5.02 -12.32
CA LEU A 87 -4.50 4.79 -11.27
C LEU A 87 -5.76 5.67 -11.43
N GLN A 88 -5.67 6.77 -12.17
CA GLN A 88 -6.77 7.70 -12.43
C GLN A 88 -7.47 7.45 -13.78
N THR A 89 -7.01 6.47 -14.56
CA THR A 89 -7.63 6.15 -15.86
C THR A 89 -8.72 5.10 -15.67
N SER A 90 -9.74 5.13 -16.53
CA SER A 90 -10.87 4.21 -16.44
C SER A 90 -10.48 2.75 -16.59
N GLY A 91 -9.39 2.46 -17.33
CA GLY A 91 -8.98 1.10 -17.69
C GLY A 91 -8.00 0.43 -16.73
N CYS A 92 -7.42 1.14 -15.76
CA CYS A 92 -6.39 0.58 -14.88
C CYS A 92 -6.84 -0.66 -14.11
N PHE A 93 -8.12 -0.72 -13.75
CA PHE A 93 -8.72 -1.78 -12.95
C PHE A 93 -9.72 -2.64 -13.74
N GLU A 94 -9.63 -2.67 -15.08
CA GLU A 94 -10.53 -3.50 -15.92
C GLU A 94 -10.43 -5.00 -15.58
N ASP A 95 -9.22 -5.50 -15.32
CA ASP A 95 -8.98 -6.90 -14.95
C ASP A 95 -9.14 -7.18 -13.45
N TYR A 96 -9.59 -6.20 -12.65
CA TYR A 96 -9.74 -6.39 -11.21
C TYR A 96 -10.94 -7.29 -10.90
N VAL A 97 -10.67 -8.40 -10.24
CA VAL A 97 -11.69 -9.35 -9.81
C VAL A 97 -11.82 -9.30 -8.29
N VAL A 98 -13.05 -9.09 -7.80
CA VAL A 98 -13.35 -9.17 -6.38
C VAL A 98 -13.35 -10.64 -5.94
N THR A 99 -12.60 -10.96 -4.91
CA THR A 99 -12.44 -12.33 -4.38
C THR A 99 -12.55 -12.35 -2.86
N GLY A 100 -13.35 -13.27 -2.32
CA GLY A 100 -13.46 -13.51 -0.89
C GLY A 100 -12.52 -14.59 -0.35
N GLU A 101 -11.45 -14.93 -1.09
CA GLU A 101 -10.48 -15.92 -0.62
C GLU A 101 -9.79 -15.46 0.66
N GLU A 102 -9.59 -16.41 1.58
CA GLU A 102 -8.91 -16.10 2.83
C GLU A 102 -7.45 -15.76 2.58
N LYS A 103 -6.99 -14.72 3.28
CA LYS A 103 -5.64 -14.19 3.16
C LYS A 103 -5.15 -13.63 4.47
N SER A 104 -3.86 -13.75 4.71
CA SER A 104 -3.23 -13.41 5.97
C SER A 104 -2.09 -12.41 5.81
N LEU A 105 -1.91 -11.57 6.83
CA LEU A 105 -0.89 -10.53 6.86
C LEU A 105 0.53 -11.13 6.87
N ASP A 106 0.72 -12.31 7.47
CA ASP A 106 1.97 -13.06 7.40
C ASP A 106 2.38 -13.36 5.96
N ALA A 107 1.47 -13.92 5.14
CA ALA A 107 1.73 -14.19 3.73
C ALA A 107 2.02 -12.91 2.93
N LEU A 108 1.23 -11.85 3.14
CA LEU A 108 1.45 -10.56 2.47
C LEU A 108 2.82 -9.98 2.83
N THR A 109 3.17 -9.94 4.12
CA THR A 109 4.44 -9.36 4.57
C THR A 109 5.65 -10.17 4.12
N ALA A 110 5.53 -11.50 4.05
CA ALA A 110 6.55 -12.36 3.46
C ALA A 110 6.78 -12.03 1.97
N LYS A 111 5.70 -11.91 1.18
CA LYS A 111 5.80 -11.52 -0.23
C LYS A 111 6.41 -10.14 -0.41
N LEU A 112 5.94 -9.15 0.34
CA LEU A 112 6.45 -7.77 0.26
C LEU A 112 7.93 -7.68 0.63
N LYS A 113 8.38 -8.43 1.64
CA LYS A 113 9.79 -8.49 2.02
C LYS A 113 10.66 -9.09 0.91
N LEU A 114 10.19 -10.12 0.22
CA LEU A 114 10.95 -10.77 -0.84
C LEU A 114 11.02 -9.94 -2.13
N PHE A 115 9.90 -9.35 -2.55
CA PHE A 115 9.79 -8.77 -3.90
C PHE A 115 9.68 -7.24 -3.92
N HIS A 116 9.26 -6.61 -2.81
CA HIS A 116 8.95 -5.18 -2.74
C HIS A 116 9.78 -4.42 -1.70
N ALA A 117 10.78 -5.04 -1.06
CA ALA A 117 11.59 -4.38 -0.03
C ALA A 117 12.38 -3.14 -0.53
N ARG A 118 12.60 -3.05 -1.85
CA ARG A 118 13.25 -1.90 -2.51
C ARG A 118 12.32 -0.70 -2.70
N SER A 119 11.00 -0.91 -2.64
CA SER A 119 10.03 0.19 -2.67
C SER A 119 10.31 1.17 -1.55
N LYS A 120 10.36 2.48 -1.86
CA LYS A 120 10.56 3.53 -0.84
C LYS A 120 9.32 3.75 0.00
N LEU A 121 8.16 3.49 -0.59
CA LEU A 121 6.84 3.60 0.00
C LEU A 121 6.01 2.39 -0.44
N ILE A 122 5.36 1.74 0.52
CA ILE A 122 4.39 0.68 0.26
C ILE A 122 3.08 1.14 0.88
N LEU A 123 2.04 1.27 0.07
CA LEU A 123 0.68 1.57 0.50
C LEU A 123 -0.13 0.29 0.39
N VAL A 124 -0.94 0.00 1.39
CA VAL A 124 -1.85 -1.16 1.40
C VAL A 124 -3.25 -0.66 1.64
N LEU A 125 -4.12 -0.86 0.65
CA LEU A 125 -5.56 -0.76 0.82
C LEU A 125 -6.05 -2.13 1.27
N ALA A 126 -6.49 -2.23 2.51
CA ALA A 126 -6.91 -3.46 3.15
C ALA A 126 -8.39 -3.43 3.48
N ASP A 127 -9.00 -4.61 3.51
CA ASP A 127 -10.33 -4.76 4.09
C ASP A 127 -10.31 -4.54 5.61
N GLU A 128 -11.48 -4.59 6.25
CA GLU A 128 -11.70 -4.14 7.63
C GLU A 128 -10.78 -4.77 8.69
N ALA A 129 -10.48 -6.06 8.54
CA ALA A 129 -9.67 -6.82 9.49
C ALA A 129 -8.54 -7.57 8.78
N LEU A 130 -7.31 -7.31 9.23
CA LEU A 130 -6.14 -8.06 8.79
C LEU A 130 -6.04 -9.35 9.60
N LEU A 131 -6.28 -10.49 8.97
CA LEU A 131 -6.06 -11.79 9.59
C LEU A 131 -4.55 -12.00 9.82
N VAL A 132 -4.16 -12.30 11.05
CA VAL A 132 -2.78 -12.64 11.40
C VAL A 132 -2.75 -14.08 11.92
N ARG A 133 -2.14 -14.99 11.15
CA ARG A 133 -2.00 -16.40 11.56
C ARG A 133 -0.72 -16.62 12.34
N ASP A 134 0.35 -15.91 11.96
CA ASP A 134 1.65 -15.97 12.65
C ASP A 134 2.14 -14.54 12.96
N LYS A 135 2.00 -14.13 14.23
CA LYS A 135 2.44 -12.80 14.69
C LYS A 135 3.96 -12.64 14.64
N ASP A 136 4.73 -13.70 14.91
CA ASP A 136 6.18 -13.64 14.96
C ASP A 136 6.77 -13.50 13.56
N GLU A 137 6.21 -14.21 12.58
CA GLU A 137 6.62 -14.09 11.19
C GLU A 137 6.27 -12.70 10.62
N VAL A 138 5.10 -12.12 10.95
CA VAL A 138 4.79 -10.72 10.61
C VAL A 138 5.84 -9.78 11.20
N GLN A 139 6.16 -9.89 12.49
CA GLN A 139 7.14 -9.02 13.15
C GLN A 139 8.54 -9.14 12.54
N LYS A 140 8.97 -10.36 12.23
CA LYS A 140 10.23 -10.66 11.54
C LYS A 140 10.24 -10.13 10.12
N ASN A 141 9.11 -10.12 9.44
CA ASN A 141 9.00 -9.60 8.08
C ASN A 141 8.95 -8.08 8.02
N MET A 142 8.36 -7.43 9.03
CA MET A 142 8.38 -5.98 9.18
C MET A 142 9.79 -5.43 9.42
N LYS A 143 10.71 -6.22 10.00
CA LYS A 143 12.08 -5.79 10.29
C LYS A 143 13.07 -6.14 9.16
N PRO A 144 14.12 -5.32 8.96
CA PRO A 144 14.36 -4.02 9.60
C PRO A 144 13.73 -2.83 8.85
N PHE A 145 13.22 -3.04 7.63
CA PHE A 145 12.81 -1.97 6.71
C PHE A 145 11.32 -1.93 6.40
N LEU A 146 10.68 -3.08 6.17
CA LEU A 146 9.32 -3.14 5.62
C LEU A 146 8.32 -2.33 6.45
N GLY A 147 8.31 -2.52 7.77
CA GLY A 147 7.38 -1.82 8.68
C GLY A 147 7.57 -0.30 8.72
N LYS A 148 8.79 0.19 8.44
CA LYS A 148 9.09 1.64 8.36
C LYS A 148 8.63 2.28 7.07
N LYS A 149 8.39 1.46 6.02
CA LYS A 149 8.05 1.91 4.67
C LYS A 149 6.60 1.62 4.27
N SER A 150 5.92 0.73 4.99
CA SER A 150 4.55 0.32 4.71
C SER A 150 3.53 1.14 5.50
N LEU A 151 2.50 1.62 4.82
CA LEU A 151 1.33 2.28 5.37
C LEU A 151 0.08 1.50 4.97
N PHE A 152 -0.83 1.31 5.92
CA PHE A 152 -2.06 0.55 5.75
C PHE A 152 -3.26 1.45 5.98
N LEU A 153 -4.22 1.40 5.05
CA LEU A 153 -5.52 2.01 5.17
C LEU A 153 -6.56 0.90 5.14
N CYS A 154 -7.27 0.70 6.25
CA CYS A 154 -8.39 -0.22 6.34
C CYS A 154 -9.68 0.51 5.96
N ARG A 155 -10.53 -0.12 5.15
CA ARG A 155 -11.73 0.49 4.55
C ARG A 155 -12.64 1.26 5.52
N ASN A 156 -12.81 0.76 6.75
CA ASN A 156 -13.71 1.33 7.75
C ASN A 156 -13.02 2.23 8.78
N ASP A 157 -11.79 2.66 8.53
CA ASP A 157 -11.14 3.65 9.39
C ASP A 157 -11.83 5.01 9.19
N LEU A 158 -12.72 5.38 10.12
CA LEU A 158 -13.52 6.62 10.08
C LEU A 158 -12.66 7.89 10.01
N GLU A 159 -11.43 7.82 10.50
CA GLU A 159 -10.46 8.91 10.46
C GLU A 159 -9.61 8.90 9.18
N MET A 160 -9.76 7.89 8.32
CA MET A 160 -8.90 7.64 7.16
C MET A 160 -7.42 7.61 7.55
N LYS A 161 -7.13 6.99 8.69
CA LYS A 161 -5.79 7.00 9.29
C LYS A 161 -4.91 5.93 8.66
N TRP A 162 -3.84 6.37 8.02
CA TRP A 162 -2.77 5.51 7.52
C TRP A 162 -1.87 5.04 8.66
N ARG A 163 -1.95 3.75 8.99
CA ARG A 163 -1.18 3.11 10.07
C ARG A 163 0.13 2.56 9.55
N ARG A 164 1.24 2.72 10.28
CA ARG A 164 2.52 2.13 9.86
C ARG A 164 2.53 0.63 10.10
N GLY A 165 3.30 -0.09 9.29
CA GLY A 165 3.47 -1.54 9.48
C GLY A 165 4.01 -1.91 10.87
N THR A 166 4.83 -1.05 11.48
CA THR A 166 5.30 -1.23 12.87
C THR A 166 4.19 -1.14 13.92
N GLU A 167 3.05 -0.54 13.58
CA GLU A 167 1.91 -0.33 14.49
C GLU A 167 0.87 -1.46 14.40
N LEU A 168 0.95 -2.33 13.38
CA LEU A 168 -0.03 -3.40 13.14
C LEU A 168 0.04 -4.59 14.11
N GLY A 169 1.14 -4.75 14.85
CA GLY A 169 1.35 -5.86 15.79
C GLY A 169 1.37 -5.46 17.26
N MET A 170 0.84 -4.29 17.59
CA MET A 170 0.67 -3.80 18.98
C MET A 170 -0.77 -3.96 19.50
N VAL A 171 -1.58 -4.77 18.83
CA VAL A 171 -2.95 -5.14 19.24
C VAL A 171 -3.07 -6.66 19.36
#